data_AF-A0A4Y5S048-F1
#
_entry.id   AF-A0A4Y5S048-F1
#
_cell.length_a   1.000
_cell.length_b   1.000
_cell.length_c   1.000
_cell.angle_alpha   90.00
_cell.angle_beta   90.00
_cell.angle_gamma   90.00
#
_symmetry.space_group_name_H-M   'P 1'
#
loop_
_entity.id
_entity.type
_entity.pdbx_description
1 polymer ?
#
loop_
_entity_poly.entity_id
_entity_poly.type
_entity_poly.pdbx_seq_one_letter_code
_entity_poly.pdbx_strand_id
1 'polypeptide(L)'
;MNIAVSRSAEDPSARTQVEWNLRWENDLQLADHAELADFFRKSYGPTGAFNAQPFEGNRSWAGARPELRAIGYDARGVAAHISLLRR
;
A
#
# COMPACT_ATOMS: atom_id res chain seq x y z
N MET A 1 -9.90 15.49 43.60
CA MET A 1 -9.20 16.36 42.63
C MET A 1 -8.74 15.46 41.49
N ASN A 2 -9.49 15.47 40.41
CA ASN A 2 -9.36 14.57 39.27
C ASN A 2 -9.32 15.45 38.03
N ILE A 3 -8.12 15.61 37.47
CA ILE A 3 -7.88 16.40 36.27
C ILE A 3 -8.47 15.60 35.11
N ALA A 4 -9.64 16.03 34.65
CA ALA A 4 -10.17 15.60 33.36
C ALA A 4 -9.27 16.20 32.28
N VAL A 5 -8.37 15.38 31.73
CA VAL A 5 -7.69 15.71 30.47
C VAL A 5 -8.73 15.59 29.38
N SER A 6 -9.29 16.72 28.96
CA SER A 6 -10.04 16.81 27.72
C SER A 6 -9.10 16.40 26.59
N ARG A 7 -9.35 15.23 26.00
CA ARG A 7 -8.69 14.82 24.77
C ARG A 7 -9.22 15.77 23.69
N SER A 8 -8.45 16.78 23.31
CA SER A 8 -8.76 17.57 22.12
C SER A 8 -8.90 16.59 20.96
N ALA A 9 -10.10 16.54 20.39
CA ALA A 9 -10.32 15.84 19.14
C ALA A 9 -9.51 16.57 18.08
N GLU A 10 -8.30 16.08 17.79
CA GLU A 10 -7.72 16.32 16.47
C GLU A 10 -8.76 15.86 15.46
N ASP A 11 -9.16 16.79 14.60
CA ASP A 11 -10.11 16.54 13.53
C ASP A 11 -9.58 15.36 12.70
N PRO A 12 -10.29 14.20 12.65
CA PRO A 12 -9.86 13.08 11.82
C PRO A 12 -9.76 13.45 10.33
N SER A 13 -10.27 14.63 9.93
CA SER A 13 -10.23 15.20 8.58
C SER A 13 -8.84 15.41 7.97
N ALA A 14 -7.75 15.42 8.73
CA ALA A 14 -6.42 15.62 8.13
C ALA A 14 -5.84 14.36 7.46
N ARG A 15 -6.39 13.17 7.75
CA ARG A 15 -5.95 11.93 7.10
C ARG A 15 -6.76 11.71 5.82
N THR A 16 -6.06 11.57 4.70
CA THR A 16 -6.69 11.16 3.45
C THR A 16 -7.51 9.90 3.69
N GLN A 17 -8.78 9.92 3.29
CA GLN A 17 -9.65 8.76 3.39
C GLN A 17 -9.12 7.66 2.45
N VAL A 18 -8.78 6.51 3.03
CA VAL A 18 -8.28 5.35 2.28
C VAL A 18 -9.37 4.28 2.25
N GLU A 19 -9.75 3.86 1.05
CA GLU A 19 -10.66 2.74 0.82
C GLU A 19 -9.87 1.46 0.60
N TRP A 20 -10.24 0.39 1.31
CA TRP A 20 -9.47 -0.85 1.32
C TRP A 20 -10.15 -1.95 0.50
N ASN A 21 -9.39 -2.54 -0.41
CA ASN A 21 -9.79 -3.71 -1.20
C ASN A 21 -8.94 -4.91 -0.83
N LEU A 22 -9.59 -6.04 -0.53
CA LEU A 22 -8.92 -7.33 -0.32
C LEU A 22 -9.00 -8.15 -1.62
N ARG A 23 -7.85 -8.58 -2.15
CA ARG A 23 -7.75 -9.27 -3.46
C ARG A 23 -6.83 -10.48 -3.36
N TRP A 24 -7.25 -11.61 -3.94
CA TRP A 24 -6.30 -12.69 -4.22
C TRP A 24 -5.38 -12.26 -5.35
N GLU A 25 -4.13 -12.71 -5.29
CA GLU A 25 -3.11 -12.40 -6.29
C GLU A 25 -3.55 -12.82 -7.71
N ASN A 26 -4.29 -13.92 -7.83
CA ASN A 26 -4.79 -14.41 -9.13
C ASN A 26 -5.94 -13.58 -9.70
N ASP A 27 -6.58 -12.73 -8.89
CA ASP A 27 -7.66 -11.84 -9.33
C ASP A 27 -7.13 -10.49 -9.84
N LEU A 28 -5.84 -10.23 -9.68
CA LEU A 28 -5.19 -9.01 -10.15
C LEU A 28 -4.89 -9.10 -11.65
N GLN A 29 -5.24 -8.03 -12.35
CA GLN A 29 -4.96 -7.86 -13.77
C GLN A 29 -3.62 -7.18 -13.97
N LEU A 30 -3.13 -7.17 -15.21
CA LEU A 30 -1.86 -6.51 -15.56
C LEU A 30 -1.82 -5.03 -15.15
N ALA A 31 -2.96 -4.33 -15.26
CA ALA A 31 -3.07 -2.94 -14.85
C ALA A 31 -2.90 -2.75 -13.33
N ASP A 32 -3.48 -3.64 -12.51
CA ASP A 32 -3.32 -3.62 -11.07
C ASP A 32 -1.85 -3.85 -10.67
N HIS A 33 -1.19 -4.79 -11.35
CA HIS A 33 0.24 -5.05 -11.17
C HIS A 33 1.10 -3.85 -11.56
N ALA A 34 0.76 -3.15 -12.65
CA ALA A 34 1.47 -1.95 -13.08
C ALA A 34 1.35 -0.81 -12.06
N GLU A 35 0.14 -0.56 -11.53
CA GLU A 35 -0.07 0.47 -10.52
C GLU A 35 0.67 0.16 -9.21
N LEU A 36 0.59 -1.09 -8.74
CA LEU A 36 1.34 -1.53 -7.56
C LEU A 36 2.86 -1.44 -7.78
N ALA A 37 3.35 -1.80 -8.96
CA ALA A 37 4.77 -1.70 -9.29
C ALA A 37 5.26 -0.24 -9.25
N ASP A 38 4.49 0.69 -9.82
CA ASP A 38 4.80 2.13 -9.75
C ASP A 38 4.76 2.66 -8.31
N PHE A 39 3.74 2.27 -7.53
CA PHE A 39 3.67 2.57 -6.10
C PHE A 39 4.90 2.09 -5.33
N PHE A 40 5.35 0.85 -5.57
CA PHE A 40 6.56 0.31 -4.93
C PHE A 40 7.83 1.01 -5.39
N ARG A 41 7.98 1.32 -6.67
CA ARG A 41 9.13 2.10 -7.16
C ARG A 41 9.22 3.46 -6.48
N LYS A 42 8.10 4.16 -6.33
CA LYS A 42 8.03 5.46 -5.65
C LYS A 42 8.30 5.35 -4.15
N SER A 43 7.87 4.25 -3.52
CA SER A 43 8.06 4.00 -2.09
C SER A 43 9.49 3.57 -1.73
N TYR A 44 10.09 2.69 -2.53
CA TYR A 44 11.41 2.11 -2.27
C TYR A 44 12.56 2.84 -2.98
N GLY A 45 12.31 3.53 -4.10
CA GLY A 45 13.33 4.28 -4.84
C GLY A 45 14.12 5.28 -4.00
N PRO A 46 13.48 6.07 -3.10
CA PRO A 46 14.18 6.98 -2.22
C PRO A 46 15.17 6.33 -1.24
N THR A 47 15.01 5.03 -0.94
CA THR A 47 15.96 4.29 -0.08
C THR A 47 17.10 3.64 -0.88
N GLY A 48 17.07 3.75 -2.21
CA GLY A 48 18.12 3.30 -3.12
C GLY A 48 17.54 2.78 -4.44
N ALA A 49 18.16 3.15 -5.57
CA ALA A 49 17.71 2.73 -6.90
C ALA A 49 17.61 1.20 -7.02
N PHE A 50 18.51 0.45 -6.37
CA PHE A 50 18.48 -1.02 -6.37
C PHE A 50 17.21 -1.59 -5.70
N ASN A 51 16.59 -0.88 -4.75
CA ASN A 51 15.35 -1.32 -4.11
C ASN A 51 14.13 -1.15 -5.03
N ALA A 52 14.22 -0.27 -6.04
CA ALA A 52 13.16 -0.06 -7.01
C ALA A 52 13.25 -0.99 -8.23
N GLN A 53 14.44 -1.48 -8.56
CA GLN A 53 14.70 -2.36 -9.72
C GLN A 53 13.81 -3.60 -9.80
N PRO A 54 13.48 -4.31 -8.69
CA PRO A 54 12.60 -5.48 -8.75
C PRO A 54 11.22 -5.19 -9.33
N PHE A 55 10.78 -3.93 -9.32
CA PHE A 55 9.44 -3.50 -9.74
C PHE A 55 9.40 -2.93 -11.16
N GLU A 56 10.47 -3.11 -11.95
CA GLU A 56 10.44 -2.82 -13.38
C GLU A 56 9.57 -3.83 -14.15
N GLY A 57 9.09 -3.45 -15.34
CA GLY A 57 8.29 -4.34 -16.19
C GLY A 57 6.95 -4.78 -15.57
N ASN A 58 6.33 -3.92 -14.76
CA ASN A 58 5.06 -4.16 -14.07
C ASN A 58 5.09 -5.32 -13.05
N ARG A 59 6.27 -5.68 -12.53
CA ARG A 59 6.36 -6.68 -11.46
C ARG A 59 5.99 -6.04 -10.11
N SER A 60 4.97 -6.55 -9.43
CA SER A 60 4.51 -5.97 -8.15
C SER A 60 4.94 -6.77 -6.91
N TRP A 61 6.10 -7.42 -6.95
CA TRP A 61 6.70 -8.11 -5.81
C TRP A 61 8.22 -8.26 -5.97
N ALA A 62 8.93 -8.27 -4.84
CA ALA A 62 10.35 -8.58 -4.76
C ALA A 62 10.53 -9.82 -3.88
N GLY A 63 11.12 -10.89 -4.43
CA GLY A 63 11.23 -12.18 -3.74
C GLY A 63 9.96 -13.03 -3.89
N ALA A 64 9.28 -13.32 -2.77
CA ALA A 64 8.09 -14.18 -2.76
C ALA A 64 6.87 -13.46 -3.37
N ARG A 65 6.13 -14.17 -4.21
CA ARG A 65 4.86 -13.67 -4.78
C ARG A 65 3.76 -13.78 -3.70
N PRO A 66 3.08 -12.67 -3.34
CA PRO A 66 1.94 -12.70 -2.43
C PRO A 66 0.83 -13.63 -2.89
N GLU A 67 0.02 -14.12 -1.96
CA GLU A 67 -1.21 -14.84 -2.28
C GLU A 67 -2.45 -13.96 -2.08
N LEU A 68 -2.44 -13.13 -1.04
CA LEU A 68 -3.53 -12.21 -0.71
C LEU A 68 -2.96 -10.81 -0.46
N ARG A 69 -3.66 -9.79 -0.94
CA ARG A 69 -3.27 -8.39 -0.75
C ARG A 69 -4.44 -7.57 -0.22
N ALA A 70 -4.16 -6.72 0.76
CA ALA A 70 -5.01 -5.59 1.09
C ALA A 70 -4.40 -4.33 0.47
N ILE A 71 -5.15 -3.68 -0.41
CA ILE A 71 -4.70 -2.51 -1.17
C ILE A 71 -5.58 -1.35 -0.76
N GLY A 72 -4.96 -0.30 -0.24
CA GLY A 72 -5.62 0.95 0.14
C GLY A 72 -5.53 1.95 -1.00
N TYR A 73 -6.66 2.49 -1.42
CA TYR A 73 -6.77 3.51 -2.47
C TYR A 73 -7.20 4.84 -1.89
N ASP A 74 -6.64 5.93 -2.41
CA ASP A 74 -7.16 7.28 -2.23
C ASP A 74 -7.39 7.97 -3.60
N ALA A 75 -7.67 9.27 -3.59
CA ALA A 75 -7.91 10.04 -4.81
C ALA A 75 -6.73 10.07 -5.81
N ARG A 76 -5.54 9.59 -5.42
CA ARG A 76 -4.31 9.54 -6.24
C ARG A 76 -3.92 8.13 -6.66
N GLY A 77 -4.72 7.12 -6.33
CA GLY A 77 -4.45 5.71 -6.63
C GLY A 77 -4.04 4.93 -5.38
N VAL A 78 -3.17 3.93 -5.53
CA VAL A 78 -2.66 3.14 -4.38
C VAL A 78 -1.94 4.05 -3.37
N ALA A 79 -2.49 4.08 -2.16
CA ALA A 79 -1.96 4.82 -1.01
C ALA A 79 -1.29 3.90 0.02
N ALA A 80 -1.70 2.63 0.08
CA ALA A 80 -1.17 1.66 1.03
C ALA A 80 -1.27 0.23 0.49
N HIS A 81 -0.38 -0.65 0.97
CA HIS A 81 -0.35 -2.05 0.57
C HIS A 81 0.13 -2.96 1.70
N ILE A 82 -0.60 -4.06 1.91
CA ILE A 82 -0.23 -5.17 2.80
C ILE A 82 -0.36 -6.46 2.01
N SER A 83 0.62 -7.36 2.12
CA SER A 83 0.61 -8.67 1.46
C SER A 83 0.80 -9.82 2.44
N LEU A 84 0.14 -10.94 2.17
CA LEU A 84 0.23 -12.18 2.95
C LEU A 84 0.71 -13.33 2.05
N LEU A 85 1.52 -14.22 2.64
CA LEU A 85 1.82 -15.55 2.11
C LEU A 85 1.05 -16.59 2.95
N ARG A 86 0.51 -17.63 2.33
CA ARG A 86 -0.14 -18.75 3.02
C ARG A 86 0.82 -19.96 3.01
N ARG A 87 0.68 -20.82 4.02
CA ARG A 87 1.42 -22.08 4.17
C ARG A 87 0.46 -23.25 4.14
#